data_AF-A0A2V2WJA1-F1
#
_entry.id   AF-A0A2V2WJA1-F1
#
_cell.length_a   1.000
_cell.length_b   1.000
_cell.length_c   1.000
_cell.angle_alpha   90.00
_cell.angle_beta   90.00
_cell.angle_gamma   90.00
#
_symmetry.space_group_name_H-M   'P 1'
#
loop_
_entity.id
_entity.type
_entity.pdbx_description
1 polymer ?
#
loop_
_entity_poly.entity_id
_entity_poly.type
_entity_poly.pdbx_seq_one_letter_code
_entity_poly.pdbx_strand_id
1 'polypeptide(L)'
;MPCWIIAPPFLSQSWVKEFTAADEFRVFACQNPLLEGGGRKGLPRSFLNRFTKVRIEPFGMEDLLCIAFAVCPSIDKSVLEKMVHFVGELHRDVMVYREYGTRGSPWEFNLRDVLRWARFMEAYQKLNKTCEFIETLFTQRMRTDVDREKVYQLAGRHFWADALCEIHAAQEFDFLIAQ
;
A
#
# COMPACT_ATOMS: atom_id res chain seq x y z
N MET A 1 -16.96 1.39 -1.30
CA MET A 1 -18.38 1.17 -1.60
C MET A 1 -18.89 0.05 -0.70
N PRO A 2 -19.80 0.30 0.26
CA PRO A 2 -20.36 -0.76 1.07
C PRO A 2 -21.58 -1.37 0.36
N CYS A 3 -21.51 -2.66 0.02
CA CYS A 3 -22.69 -3.40 -0.38
C CYS A 3 -23.55 -3.68 0.85
N TRP A 4 -24.61 -2.90 1.02
CA TRP A 4 -25.70 -3.23 1.94
C TRP A 4 -26.67 -4.14 1.21
N ILE A 5 -26.72 -5.42 1.58
CA ILE A 5 -27.87 -6.27 1.23
C ILE A 5 -28.92 -5.98 2.30
N ILE A 6 -29.94 -5.20 1.93
CA ILE A 6 -31.14 -5.02 2.75
C ILE A 6 -31.95 -6.31 2.64
N ALA A 7 -32.02 -7.09 3.72
CA ALA A 7 -32.97 -8.20 3.82
C ALA A 7 -34.32 -7.65 4.31
N PRO A 8 -35.45 -7.94 3.63
CA PRO A 8 -36.76 -7.44 4.05
C PRO A 8 -37.21 -8.11 5.36
N PRO A 9 -38.01 -7.41 6.19
CA PRO A 9 -38.55 -7.97 7.41
C PRO A 9 -39.74 -8.87 7.05
N PHE A 10 -39.78 -10.08 7.60
CA PHE A 10 -40.74 -11.17 7.30
C PHE A 10 -40.43 -12.04 6.08
N LEU A 11 -39.51 -13.00 6.21
CA LEU A 11 -39.60 -14.29 5.51
C LEU A 11 -39.01 -15.41 6.38
N SER A 12 -39.64 -16.57 6.31
CA SER A 12 -39.45 -17.80 7.08
C SER A 12 -38.01 -18.33 7.16
N GLN A 13 -37.72 -19.09 8.21
CA GLN A 13 -36.53 -19.92 8.36
C GLN A 13 -36.38 -20.87 7.15
N SER A 14 -35.50 -20.60 6.18
CA SER A 14 -34.80 -21.61 5.34
C SER A 14 -34.09 -20.99 4.12
N TRP A 15 -33.11 -20.11 4.35
CA TRP A 15 -32.18 -19.67 3.28
C TRP A 15 -30.88 -20.47 3.23
N VAL A 16 -30.71 -21.47 4.10
CA VAL A 16 -29.57 -22.39 4.04
C VAL A 16 -29.89 -23.50 3.06
N LYS A 17 -29.24 -23.49 1.90
CA LYS A 17 -29.29 -24.56 0.91
C LYS A 17 -27.91 -25.21 0.81
N GLU A 18 -27.88 -26.53 0.91
CA GLU A 18 -26.69 -27.34 0.73
C GLU A 18 -26.66 -27.89 -0.69
N PHE A 19 -25.46 -27.98 -1.27
CA PHE A 19 -25.24 -28.50 -2.62
C PHE A 19 -24.13 -29.54 -2.57
N THR A 20 -24.22 -30.55 -3.43
CA THR A 20 -23.14 -31.52 -3.61
C THR A 20 -21.97 -30.83 -4.31
N ALA A 21 -20.80 -30.85 -3.67
CA ALA A 21 -19.57 -30.37 -4.28
C ALA A 21 -19.06 -31.39 -5.31
N ALA A 22 -18.34 -30.90 -6.33
CA ALA A 22 -17.65 -31.76 -7.28
C ALA A 22 -16.49 -32.54 -6.60
N ASP A 23 -16.12 -33.69 -7.15
CA ASP A 23 -15.14 -34.61 -6.53
C ASP A 23 -13.75 -33.96 -6.29
N GLU A 24 -13.33 -33.03 -7.14
CA GLU A 24 -12.04 -32.32 -7.01
C GLU A 24 -12.17 -30.92 -6.37
N PHE A 25 -13.31 -30.61 -5.76
CA PHE A 25 -13.53 -29.30 -5.15
C PHE A 25 -12.54 -29.05 -4.01
N ARG A 26 -11.83 -27.91 -4.07
CA ARG A 26 -10.87 -27.47 -3.05
C ARG A 26 -11.22 -26.07 -2.58
N VAL A 27 -11.13 -25.86 -1.27
CA VAL A 27 -11.32 -24.54 -0.64
C VAL A 27 -9.97 -23.98 -0.26
N PHE A 28 -9.67 -22.78 -0.75
CA PHE A 28 -8.55 -21.96 -0.30
C PHE A 28 -9.09 -20.84 0.60
N ALA A 29 -8.39 -20.59 1.70
CA ALA A 29 -8.75 -19.54 2.64
C ALA A 29 -7.48 -18.82 3.12
N CYS A 30 -7.57 -17.50 3.26
CA CYS A 30 -6.51 -16.69 3.86
C CYS A 30 -6.84 -16.44 5.33
N GLN A 31 -5.82 -16.50 6.20
CA GLN A 31 -5.96 -16.08 7.59
C GLN A 31 -5.48 -14.64 7.73
N ASN A 32 -6.41 -13.70 7.88
CA ASN A 32 -6.05 -12.31 8.15
C ASN A 32 -5.47 -12.19 9.58
N PRO A 33 -4.46 -11.33 9.81
CA PRO A 33 -3.94 -11.05 11.13
C PRO A 33 -5.05 -10.63 12.10
N LEU A 34 -4.97 -11.14 13.34
CA LEU A 34 -6.02 -10.91 14.35
C LEU A 34 -6.20 -9.42 14.71
N LEU A 35 -5.14 -8.64 14.57
CA LEU A 35 -5.08 -7.22 14.93
C LEU A 35 -5.71 -6.28 13.89
N GLU A 36 -5.92 -6.73 12.64
CA GLU A 36 -6.43 -5.89 11.53
C GLU A 36 -7.97 -5.75 11.48
N GLY A 37 -8.67 -6.06 12.59
CA GLY A 37 -10.12 -6.23 12.54
C GLY A 37 -10.88 -5.77 13.79
N GLY A 38 -10.35 -4.81 14.55
CA GLY A 38 -11.05 -4.05 15.58
C GLY A 38 -12.20 -4.79 16.30
N GLY A 39 -11.89 -5.88 17.00
CA GLY A 39 -12.87 -6.66 17.79
C GLY A 39 -13.19 -8.08 17.29
N ARG A 40 -12.54 -8.57 16.22
CA ARG A 40 -12.70 -9.97 15.79
C ARG A 40 -12.05 -10.94 16.77
N LYS A 41 -12.84 -11.89 17.31
CA LYS A 41 -12.31 -13.06 18.05
C LYS A 41 -11.60 -14.00 17.08
N GLY A 42 -10.54 -14.64 17.55
CA GLY A 42 -9.81 -15.64 16.75
C GLY A 42 -10.69 -16.81 16.36
N LEU A 43 -10.43 -17.40 15.19
CA LEU A 43 -11.13 -18.61 14.74
C LEU A 43 -10.90 -19.74 15.75
N PRO A 44 -11.94 -20.51 16.12
CA PRO A 44 -11.79 -21.65 17.01
C PRO A 44 -10.73 -22.64 16.51
N ARG A 45 -9.94 -23.21 17.43
CA ARG A 45 -8.91 -24.21 17.08
C ARG A 45 -9.50 -25.41 16.33
N SER A 46 -10.71 -25.82 16.68
CA SER A 46 -11.46 -26.90 16.01
C SER A 46 -11.77 -26.59 14.55
N PHE A 47 -11.95 -25.31 14.19
CA PHE A 47 -12.15 -24.88 12.80
C PHE A 47 -10.81 -24.85 12.05
N LEU A 48 -9.78 -24.26 12.65
CA LEU A 48 -8.45 -24.16 12.05
C LEU A 48 -7.81 -25.54 11.78
N ASN A 49 -8.12 -26.54 12.61
CA ASN A 49 -7.62 -27.90 12.44
C ASN A 49 -8.26 -28.65 11.25
N ARG A 50 -9.31 -28.10 10.61
CA ARG A 50 -9.92 -28.67 9.40
C ARG A 50 -9.18 -28.30 8.12
N PHE A 51 -8.21 -27.38 8.21
CA PHE A 51 -7.45 -26.88 7.07
C PHE A 51 -5.97 -27.22 7.22
N THR A 52 -5.33 -27.54 6.10
CA THR A 52 -3.87 -27.55 6.00
C THR A 52 -3.35 -26.13 6.01
N LYS A 53 -2.46 -25.80 6.95
CA LYS A 53 -1.86 -24.47 7.05
C LYS A 53 -0.59 -24.40 6.23
N VAL A 54 -0.61 -23.57 5.19
CA VAL A 54 0.58 -23.21 4.42
C VAL A 54 1.03 -21.83 4.88
N ARG A 55 2.31 -21.69 5.23
CA ARG A 55 2.92 -20.39 5.54
C ARG A 55 3.60 -19.87 4.29
N ILE A 56 3.30 -18.63 3.95
CA ILE A 56 3.94 -17.91 2.85
C ILE A 56 4.93 -16.94 3.49
N GLU A 57 6.17 -16.97 3.03
CA GLU A 57 7.19 -16.03 3.47
C GLU A 57 6.93 -14.64 2.89
N PRO A 58 7.23 -13.57 3.63
CA PRO A 58 7.12 -12.21 3.09
C PRO A 58 8.11 -12.01 1.94
N PHE A 59 7.71 -11.20 0.96
CA PHE A 59 8.57 -10.86 -0.18
C PHE A 59 9.84 -10.14 0.26
N GLY A 60 10.98 -10.57 -0.29
CA GLY A 60 12.24 -9.85 -0.21
C GLY A 60 12.30 -8.69 -1.19
N MET A 61 13.33 -7.84 -1.05
CA MET A 61 13.54 -6.71 -1.96
C MET A 61 13.64 -7.14 -3.43
N GLU A 62 14.36 -8.24 -3.70
CA GLU A 62 14.54 -8.78 -5.05
C GLU A 62 13.20 -9.24 -5.66
N ASP A 63 12.32 -9.85 -4.87
CA ASP A 63 10.98 -10.26 -5.32
C ASP A 63 10.14 -9.03 -5.69
N LEU A 64 10.17 -7.99 -4.85
CA LEU A 64 9.44 -6.75 -5.09
C LEU A 64 9.90 -6.06 -6.38
N LEU A 65 11.21 -6.00 -6.62
CA LEU A 65 11.79 -5.47 -7.85
C LEU A 65 11.38 -6.30 -9.07
N CYS A 66 11.47 -7.63 -8.97
CA CYS A 66 11.07 -8.54 -10.04
C CYS A 66 9.61 -8.33 -10.44
N ILE A 67 8.71 -8.25 -9.46
CA ILE A 67 7.28 -7.99 -9.69
C ILE A 67 7.08 -6.60 -10.30
N ALA A 68 7.75 -5.57 -9.77
CA ALA A 68 7.62 -4.20 -10.28
C ALA A 68 8.05 -4.10 -11.74
N PHE A 69 9.19 -4.69 -12.12
CA PHE A 69 9.67 -4.72 -13.50
C PHE A 69 8.73 -5.47 -14.44
N ALA A 70 8.14 -6.57 -13.97
CA ALA A 70 7.21 -7.37 -14.78
C ALA A 70 5.86 -6.66 -14.99
N VAL A 71 5.37 -5.95 -13.97
CA VAL A 71 4.03 -5.33 -13.98
C VAL A 71 4.05 -3.92 -14.59
N CYS A 72 5.17 -3.21 -14.53
CA CYS A 72 5.30 -1.82 -14.99
C CYS A 72 6.38 -1.65 -16.08
N PRO A 73 6.24 -2.30 -17.25
CA PRO A 73 7.30 -2.31 -18.29
C PRO A 73 7.51 -0.94 -18.95
N SER A 74 6.58 0.01 -18.80
CA SER A 74 6.65 1.37 -19.35
C SER A 74 7.64 2.27 -18.62
N ILE A 75 7.98 1.94 -17.38
CA ILE A 75 8.84 2.75 -16.52
C ILE A 75 10.25 2.15 -16.53
N ASP A 76 11.24 3.02 -16.62
CA ASP A 76 12.64 2.58 -16.61
C ASP A 76 12.97 1.81 -15.31
N LYS A 77 13.78 0.76 -15.45
CA LYS A 77 14.14 -0.10 -14.31
C LYS A 77 14.83 0.67 -13.19
N SER A 78 15.70 1.62 -13.53
CA SER A 78 16.39 2.43 -12.51
C SER A 78 15.43 3.32 -11.72
N VAL A 79 14.34 3.76 -12.36
CA VAL A 79 13.27 4.53 -11.71
C VAL A 79 12.46 3.63 -10.78
N LEU A 80 12.05 2.46 -11.25
CA LEU A 80 11.33 1.48 -10.43
C LEU A 80 12.16 1.01 -9.23
N GLU A 81 13.47 0.80 -9.40
CA GLU A 81 14.38 0.48 -8.31
C GLU A 81 14.32 1.54 -7.21
N LYS A 82 14.50 2.82 -7.57
CA LYS A 82 14.41 3.93 -6.61
C LYS A 82 13.04 3.99 -5.92
N MET A 83 11.94 3.77 -6.66
CA MET A 83 10.59 3.76 -6.09
C MET A 83 10.40 2.64 -5.06
N VAL A 84 10.85 1.42 -5.37
CA VAL A 84 10.75 0.28 -4.46
C VAL A 84 11.63 0.51 -3.23
N HIS A 85 12.86 0.98 -3.42
CA HIS A 85 13.77 1.31 -2.31
C HIS A 85 13.22 2.41 -1.40
N PHE A 86 12.65 3.47 -1.97
CA PHE A 86 12.01 4.55 -1.22
C PHE A 86 10.87 4.02 -0.35
N VAL A 87 9.93 3.24 -0.92
CA VAL A 87 8.79 2.70 -0.14
C VAL A 87 9.26 1.71 0.91
N GLY A 88 10.27 0.88 0.60
CA GLY A 88 10.85 -0.06 1.56
C GLY A 88 11.54 0.63 2.74
N GLU A 89 12.26 1.73 2.49
CA GLU A 89 12.88 2.53 3.54
C GLU A 89 11.84 3.30 4.36
N LEU A 90 10.85 3.92 3.71
CA LEU A 90 9.73 4.58 4.38
C LEU A 90 9.00 3.61 5.33
N HIS A 91 8.74 2.39 4.86
CA HIS A 91 8.16 1.33 5.70
C HIS A 91 9.04 1.05 6.91
N ARG A 92 10.35 0.85 6.70
CA ARG A 92 11.28 0.52 7.77
C ARG A 92 11.34 1.63 8.82
N ASP A 93 11.49 2.87 8.41
CA ASP A 93 11.65 4.01 9.34
C ASP A 93 10.37 4.21 10.18
N VAL A 94 9.19 4.14 9.55
CA VAL A 94 7.91 4.43 10.19
C VAL A 94 7.34 3.22 10.97
N MET A 95 7.42 2.01 10.41
CA MET A 95 6.76 0.83 10.97
C MET A 95 7.67 -0.06 11.80
N VAL A 96 8.97 -0.14 11.46
CA VAL A 96 9.94 -0.97 12.18
C VAL A 96 10.64 -0.16 13.26
N TYR A 97 11.30 0.93 12.88
CA TYR A 97 12.06 1.77 13.81
C TYR A 97 11.20 2.80 14.55
N ARG A 98 10.03 3.15 14.01
CA ARG A 98 9.10 4.14 14.59
C ARG A 98 9.77 5.50 14.83
N GLU A 99 10.67 5.90 13.95
CA GLU A 99 11.41 7.17 14.07
C GLU A 99 10.50 8.39 13.89
N TYR A 100 9.52 8.29 13.00
CA TYR A 100 8.51 9.30 12.71
C TYR A 100 7.19 8.63 12.28
N GLY A 101 6.13 9.43 12.10
CA GLY A 101 4.82 8.91 11.71
C GLY A 101 4.12 8.13 12.82
N THR A 102 4.44 8.36 14.09
CA THR A 102 3.78 7.62 15.19
C THR A 102 2.29 7.96 15.30
N ARG A 103 1.90 9.21 14.99
CA ARG A 103 0.51 9.66 14.96
C ARG A 103 -0.19 9.15 13.70
N GLY A 104 -1.12 8.20 13.87
CA GLY A 104 -1.86 7.58 12.76
C GLY A 104 -1.39 6.17 12.40
N SER A 105 -0.37 5.66 13.09
CA SER A 105 0.04 4.25 13.05
C SER A 105 -1.13 3.31 13.44
N PRO A 106 -1.21 2.07 12.92
CA PRO A 106 -0.28 1.45 11.96
C PRO A 106 -0.48 1.95 10.52
N TRP A 107 0.63 2.16 9.82
CA TRP A 107 0.66 2.45 8.40
C TRP A 107 0.92 1.20 7.58
N GLU A 108 0.31 1.16 6.40
CA GLU A 108 0.60 0.14 5.40
C GLU A 108 1.37 0.80 4.26
N PHE A 109 2.67 0.51 4.18
CA PHE A 109 3.53 0.86 3.05
C PHE A 109 4.02 -0.44 2.42
N ASN A 110 3.65 -0.69 1.17
CA ASN A 110 4.00 -1.93 0.46
C ASN A 110 4.03 -1.75 -1.07
N LEU A 111 4.21 -2.85 -1.80
CA LEU A 111 4.29 -2.86 -3.26
C LEU A 111 3.08 -2.20 -3.95
N ARG A 112 1.89 -2.21 -3.33
CA ARG A 112 0.70 -1.56 -3.90
C ARG A 112 0.90 -0.05 -4.03
N ASP A 113 1.63 0.58 -3.11
CA ASP A 113 1.96 2.00 -3.20
C ASP A 113 2.87 2.26 -4.41
N VAL A 114 3.87 1.41 -4.64
CA VAL A 114 4.74 1.49 -5.83
C VAL A 114 3.95 1.31 -7.12
N LEU A 115 3.10 0.29 -7.20
CA LEU A 115 2.28 0.02 -8.39
C LEU A 115 1.26 1.13 -8.63
N ARG A 116 0.70 1.71 -7.56
CA ARG A 116 -0.17 2.89 -7.68
C ARG A 116 0.63 4.08 -8.21
N TRP A 117 1.80 4.35 -7.65
CA TRP A 117 2.67 5.43 -8.12
C TRP A 117 3.02 5.29 -9.59
N ALA A 118 3.42 4.09 -10.03
CA ALA A 118 3.68 3.78 -11.42
C ALA A 118 2.48 4.09 -12.33
N ARG A 119 1.27 3.65 -11.94
CA ARG A 119 0.04 3.94 -12.70
C ARG A 119 -0.27 5.43 -12.79
N PHE A 120 0.02 6.21 -11.74
CA PHE A 120 -0.12 7.67 -11.80
C PHE A 120 0.86 8.25 -12.82
N MET A 121 2.14 7.86 -12.77
CA MET A 121 3.15 8.33 -13.72
C MET A 121 2.76 8.01 -15.18
N GLU A 122 2.24 6.82 -15.44
CA GLU A 122 1.74 6.43 -16.76
C GLU A 122 0.53 7.25 -17.20
N ALA A 123 -0.48 7.39 -16.34
CA ALA A 123 -1.73 8.10 -16.65
C ALA A 123 -1.50 9.58 -16.99
N TYR A 124 -0.54 10.23 -16.32
CA TYR A 124 -0.18 11.63 -16.58
C TYR A 124 0.95 11.79 -17.61
N GLN A 125 1.49 10.69 -18.16
CA GLN A 125 2.64 10.70 -19.08
C GLN A 125 3.90 11.35 -18.49
N LYS A 126 4.13 11.13 -17.19
CA LYS A 126 5.21 11.73 -16.40
C LYS A 126 6.20 10.68 -15.90
N LEU A 127 6.73 9.87 -16.81
CA LEU A 127 7.55 8.69 -16.50
C LEU A 127 8.90 9.01 -15.83
N ASN A 128 9.39 10.25 -15.94
CA ASN A 128 10.64 10.71 -15.32
C ASN A 128 10.42 11.76 -14.21
N LYS A 129 9.17 12.02 -13.80
CA LYS A 129 8.86 12.96 -12.72
C LYS A 129 8.34 12.21 -11.51
N THR A 130 9.23 11.46 -10.88
CA THR A 130 8.91 10.66 -9.69
C THR A 130 8.43 11.56 -8.55
N CYS A 131 9.16 12.65 -8.28
CA CYS A 131 8.92 13.58 -7.18
C CYS A 131 7.51 14.18 -7.14
N GLU A 132 6.93 14.48 -8.31
CA GLU A 132 5.65 15.19 -8.42
C GLU A 132 4.49 14.51 -7.66
N PHE A 133 4.53 13.18 -7.55
CA PHE A 133 3.47 12.42 -6.89
C PHE A 133 3.77 12.10 -5.42
N ILE A 134 4.98 12.41 -4.93
CA ILE A 134 5.39 12.06 -3.55
C ILE A 134 4.50 12.75 -2.53
N GLU A 135 4.18 14.02 -2.76
CA GLU A 135 3.34 14.79 -1.85
C GLU A 135 1.97 14.11 -1.68
N THR A 136 1.30 13.81 -2.79
CA THR A 136 -0.06 13.26 -2.79
C THR A 136 -0.09 11.81 -2.30
N LEU A 137 0.91 11.00 -2.66
CA LEU A 137 0.91 9.56 -2.37
C LEU A 137 1.45 9.22 -0.98
N PHE A 138 2.40 10.00 -0.46
CA PHE A 138 3.12 9.67 0.77
C PHE A 138 3.06 10.80 1.80
N THR A 139 3.44 12.02 1.43
CA THR A 139 3.58 13.11 2.42
C THR A 139 2.25 13.51 3.05
N GLN A 140 1.19 13.67 2.27
CA GLN A 140 -0.14 14.06 2.77
C GLN A 140 -0.78 13.01 3.70
N ARG A 141 -0.27 11.77 3.70
CA ARG A 141 -0.68 10.74 4.67
C ARG A 141 -0.20 11.10 6.08
N MET A 142 0.95 11.77 6.21
CA MET A 142 1.55 12.11 7.49
C MET A 142 0.74 13.19 8.22
N ARG A 143 0.56 12.97 9.54
CA ARG A 143 -0.34 13.79 10.38
C ARG A 143 0.32 15.06 10.92
N THR A 144 1.64 15.13 10.95
CA THR A 144 2.38 16.28 11.48
C THR A 144 3.35 16.82 10.46
N ASP A 145 3.64 18.12 10.52
CA ASP A 145 4.59 18.74 9.59
C ASP A 145 6.02 18.23 9.77
N VAL A 146 6.38 17.84 10.99
CA VAL A 146 7.68 17.20 11.27
C VAL A 146 7.79 15.85 10.55
N ASP A 147 6.74 15.04 10.57
CA ASP A 147 6.72 13.76 9.85
C ASP A 147 6.74 13.97 8.33
N ARG A 148 6.05 15.01 7.83
CA ARG A 148 6.05 15.37 6.40
C ARG A 148 7.45 15.76 5.92
N GLU A 149 8.15 16.59 6.70
CA GLU A 149 9.51 16.99 6.41
C GLU A 149 10.47 15.80 6.38
N LYS A 150 10.29 14.81 7.27
CA LYS A 150 11.06 13.56 7.23
C LYS A 150 10.86 12.77 5.94
N VAL A 151 9.62 12.70 5.44
CA VAL A 151 9.33 12.06 4.15
C VAL A 151 10.00 12.80 2.99
N TYR A 152 10.00 14.14 3.01
CA TYR A 152 10.73 14.93 2.00
C TYR A 152 12.24 14.71 2.05
N GLN A 153 12.83 14.65 3.24
CA GLN A 153 14.25 14.32 3.40
C GLN A 153 14.57 12.93 2.87
N LEU A 154 13.72 11.94 3.14
CA LEU A 154 13.86 10.60 2.56
C LEU A 154 13.76 10.64 1.02
N ALA A 155 12.78 11.35 0.47
CA ALA A 155 12.64 11.51 -0.98
C ALA A 155 13.88 12.16 -1.61
N GLY A 156 14.42 13.21 -1.00
CA GLY A 156 15.64 13.87 -1.45
C GLY A 156 16.85 12.92 -1.52
N ARG A 157 16.96 11.95 -0.60
CA ARG A 157 18.04 10.95 -0.63
C ARG A 157 17.94 9.97 -1.80
N HIS A 158 16.72 9.61 -2.22
CA HIS A 158 16.48 8.65 -3.32
C HIS A 158 16.40 9.30 -4.71
N PHE A 159 15.87 10.52 -4.78
CA PHE A 159 15.53 11.19 -6.03
C PHE A 159 16.27 12.52 -6.24
N TRP A 160 17.43 12.72 -5.59
CA TRP A 160 18.22 13.96 -5.63
C TRP A 160 18.39 14.59 -7.03
N ALA A 161 18.52 13.78 -8.09
CA ALA A 161 18.63 14.26 -9.47
C ALA A 161 17.33 14.85 -10.04
N ASP A 162 16.16 14.31 -9.63
CA ASP A 162 14.83 14.81 -10.04
C ASP A 162 14.36 15.96 -9.12
N ALA A 163 14.82 15.97 -7.86
CA ALA A 163 14.48 16.96 -6.83
C ALA A 163 14.96 18.39 -7.13
N LEU A 164 16.01 18.57 -7.95
CA LEU A 164 16.47 19.89 -8.38
C LEU A 164 15.45 20.65 -9.25
N CYS A 165 14.48 19.96 -9.85
CA CYS A 165 13.43 20.61 -10.65
C CYS A 165 12.27 21.17 -9.83
N GLU A 166 12.03 20.70 -8.60
CA GLU A 166 10.79 21.04 -7.85
C GLU A 166 11.02 21.93 -6.62
N ILE A 167 12.23 21.94 -6.04
CA ILE A 167 12.54 22.89 -4.95
C ILE A 167 12.47 24.35 -5.45
N HIS A 168 12.81 24.61 -6.73
CA HIS A 168 12.58 25.92 -7.36
C HIS A 168 11.10 26.18 -7.70
N ALA A 169 10.31 25.15 -8.02
CA ALA A 169 8.90 25.32 -8.39
C ALA A 169 7.98 25.60 -7.19
N ALA A 170 8.29 25.03 -6.02
CA ALA A 170 7.54 25.30 -4.78
C ALA A 170 7.75 26.74 -4.28
N GLN A 171 8.94 27.32 -4.48
CA GLN A 171 9.20 28.73 -4.16
C GLN A 171 8.49 29.71 -5.11
N GLU A 172 8.25 29.34 -6.38
CA GLU A 172 7.45 30.17 -7.30
C GLU A 172 5.94 30.13 -7.00
N PHE A 173 5.41 28.98 -6.56
CA PHE A 173 3.97 28.86 -6.25
C PHE A 173 3.55 29.63 -4.99
N ASP A 174 4.40 29.67 -3.96
CA ASP A 174 4.16 30.52 -2.77
C ASP A 174 4.22 32.03 -3.09
N PHE A 175 4.99 32.43 -4.12
CA PHE A 175 5.08 33.83 -4.55
C PHE A 175 3.89 34.29 -5.40
N LEU A 176 3.24 33.36 -6.12
CA LEU A 176 2.09 33.64 -6.99
C LEU A 176 0.73 33.62 -6.27
N ILE A 177 0.64 32.97 -5.10
CA ILE A 177 -0.58 32.97 -4.27
C ILE A 177 -0.59 34.16 -3.29
N ALA A 178 0.54 34.86 -3.13
CA ALA A 178 0.72 36.01 -2.24
C ALA A 178 0.56 37.39 -2.92
N GLN A 179 0.04 37.45 -4.15
CA GLN A 179 -0.35 38.69 -4.86
C GLN A 179 -1.87 38.73 -5.12
#